data_AF-A0A7J7G8X2-F1
#
_entry.id   AF-A0A7J7G8X2-F1
#
_cell.length_a   1.000
_cell.length_b   1.000
_cell.length_c   1.000
_cell.angle_alpha   90.00
_cell.angle_beta   90.00
_cell.angle_gamma   90.00
#
_symmetry.space_group_name_H-M   'P 1'
#
loop_
_entity.id
_entity.type
_entity.pdbx_description
1 polymer ?
#
loop_
_entity_poly.entity_id
_entity_poly.type
_entity_poly.pdbx_seq_one_letter_code
_entity_poly.pdbx_strand_id
1 'polypeptide(L)'
;MVTQRCGSDSGDDGEWQRQRQRRRWRQKGGIGCNPMDLTKSELERLTRVFTQKIHDLIGIRTDVLAPDMGTNAQTMAWILDEYTKFLGHSPAVITGKPINLGGSLGRDAATGLGVVFATEALLADYGESISKMKFAIQGFGNVGSWAAKDNVVDVKAKFVIEAANYPPDPKADEILSKKGVVVLPDIYANAGGVTVSYFEWVQNIQGFMWAEEKVNHELEKYMRRAFHEIKAMCSTHATLLRGWEA
;
A
#
# COMPACT_ATOMS: atom_id res chain seq x y z
N MET A 1 -14.12 -1.19 9.39
CA MET A 1 -12.89 -1.97 9.20
C MET A 1 -12.68 -2.22 7.72
N VAL A 2 -11.86 -1.40 7.07
CA VAL A 2 -11.64 -1.49 5.64
C VAL A 2 -10.32 -2.24 5.45
N THR A 3 -10.34 -3.46 4.90
CA THR A 3 -9.34 -3.74 3.86
C THR A 3 -10.03 -3.30 2.57
N GLN A 4 -9.42 -2.34 1.88
CA GLN A 4 -10.06 -1.44 0.90
C GLN A 4 -10.77 -2.14 -0.26
N ARG A 5 -11.51 -1.45 -1.15
CA ARG A 5 -11.81 -1.96 -2.52
C ARG A 5 -12.06 -0.82 -3.50
N CYS A 6 -11.90 -1.09 -4.80
CA CYS A 6 -12.42 -0.26 -5.89
C CYS A 6 -13.17 -1.17 -6.88
N GLY A 7 -14.22 -0.62 -7.49
CA GLY A 7 -15.22 -1.34 -8.30
C GLY A 7 -14.74 -1.77 -9.69
N SER A 8 -15.63 -1.99 -10.68
CA SER A 8 -16.81 -1.17 -10.98
C SER A 8 -17.92 -1.90 -11.75
N ASP A 9 -19.01 -1.18 -11.98
CA ASP A 9 -20.19 -1.57 -12.77
C ASP A 9 -19.94 -1.88 -14.25
N SER A 10 -21.03 -2.32 -14.90
CA SER A 10 -21.21 -2.87 -16.25
C SER A 10 -20.68 -2.04 -17.43
N GLY A 11 -20.08 -2.73 -18.42
CA GLY A 11 -19.81 -2.17 -19.75
C GLY A 11 -18.89 -3.02 -20.65
N ASP A 12 -19.51 -3.78 -21.57
CA ASP A 12 -18.99 -4.40 -22.82
C ASP A 12 -17.83 -5.44 -22.79
N ASP A 13 -17.96 -6.49 -23.61
CA ASP A 13 -17.63 -7.86 -23.17
C ASP A 13 -16.61 -8.67 -24.03
N GLY A 14 -16.21 -8.20 -25.21
CA GLY A 14 -15.45 -9.05 -26.17
C GLY A 14 -13.94 -9.20 -25.89
N GLU A 15 -13.21 -8.08 -25.92
CA GLU A 15 -11.73 -8.10 -25.98
C GLU A 15 -11.08 -7.84 -24.61
N TRP A 16 -11.77 -7.09 -23.75
CA TRP A 16 -11.37 -6.78 -22.38
C TRP A 16 -11.26 -8.01 -21.47
N GLN A 17 -12.08 -9.05 -21.70
CA GLN A 17 -12.08 -10.26 -20.87
C GLN A 17 -10.75 -11.03 -20.94
N ARG A 18 -10.08 -11.04 -22.11
CA ARG A 18 -8.75 -11.68 -22.27
C ARG A 18 -7.64 -10.93 -21.52
N GLN A 19 -7.74 -9.60 -21.38
CA GLN A 19 -6.79 -8.81 -20.59
C GLN A 19 -7.08 -8.92 -19.08
N ARG A 20 -8.35 -9.06 -18.67
CA ARG A 20 -8.75 -9.25 -17.26
C ARG A 20 -8.15 -10.50 -16.61
N GLN A 21 -8.03 -11.62 -17.33
CA GLN A 21 -7.44 -12.85 -16.77
C GLN A 21 -5.97 -12.68 -16.32
N ARG A 22 -5.22 -11.73 -16.90
CA ARG A 22 -3.83 -11.42 -16.51
C ARG A 22 -3.71 -10.42 -15.35
N ARG A 23 -4.80 -9.76 -14.95
CA ARG A 23 -4.82 -8.64 -13.97
C ARG A 23 -5.60 -8.99 -12.69
N ARG A 24 -5.31 -10.15 -12.08
CA ARG A 24 -6.04 -10.64 -10.88
C ARG A 24 -5.22 -10.66 -9.58
N TRP A 25 -4.22 -9.80 -9.44
CA TRP A 25 -3.24 -9.83 -8.34
C TRP A 25 -3.51 -8.90 -7.14
N ARG A 26 -4.53 -8.03 -7.20
CA ARG A 26 -4.91 -7.16 -6.06
C ARG A 26 -6.30 -7.55 -5.55
N GLN A 27 -6.34 -8.10 -4.34
CA GLN A 27 -7.54 -8.30 -3.54
C GLN A 27 -7.51 -7.36 -2.32
N LYS A 28 -8.70 -7.20 -1.73
CA LYS A 28 -9.14 -5.97 -1.05
C LYS A 28 -10.58 -6.23 -0.53
N GLY A 29 -10.90 -6.22 0.77
CA GLY A 29 -12.26 -6.48 1.31
C GLY A 29 -12.48 -6.15 2.80
N GLY A 30 -13.66 -5.65 3.20
CA GLY A 30 -13.86 -5.08 4.53
C GLY A 30 -15.26 -5.22 5.12
N ILE A 31 -15.38 -4.77 6.39
CA ILE A 31 -16.60 -4.74 7.20
C ILE A 31 -16.98 -3.28 7.48
N GLY A 32 -18.22 -2.90 7.16
CA GLY A 32 -18.79 -1.58 7.45
C GLY A 32 -19.08 -1.36 8.93
N CYS A 33 -18.04 -1.15 9.73
CA CYS A 33 -18.13 -0.82 11.15
C CYS A 33 -17.10 0.24 11.56
N ASN A 34 -17.43 1.03 12.58
CA ASN A 34 -16.48 1.85 13.32
C ASN A 34 -15.85 1.00 14.44
N PRO A 35 -14.53 0.70 14.41
CA PRO A 35 -13.88 -0.10 15.45
C PRO A 35 -13.85 0.58 16.83
N MET A 36 -14.00 1.91 16.89
CA MET A 36 -13.98 2.66 18.14
C MET A 36 -15.26 2.48 18.97
N ASP A 37 -16.36 2.07 18.33
CA ASP A 37 -17.65 1.83 18.99
C ASP A 37 -17.78 0.39 19.51
N LEU A 38 -16.74 -0.43 19.34
CA LEU A 38 -16.73 -1.86 19.69
C LEU A 38 -15.74 -2.15 20.81
N THR A 39 -16.14 -3.00 21.76
CA THR A 39 -15.20 -3.56 22.73
C THR A 39 -14.19 -4.51 22.06
N LYS A 40 -13.04 -4.75 22.71
CA LYS A 40 -12.03 -5.70 22.21
C LYS A 40 -12.63 -7.09 21.91
N SER A 41 -13.52 -7.58 22.77
CA SER A 41 -14.19 -8.88 22.63
C SER A 41 -15.19 -8.92 21.46
N GLU A 42 -15.90 -7.82 21.21
CA GLU A 42 -16.79 -7.72 20.05
C GLU A 42 -16.01 -7.63 18.74
N LEU A 43 -14.91 -6.87 18.72
CA LEU A 43 -14.01 -6.77 17.58
C LEU A 43 -13.34 -8.12 17.27
N GLU A 44 -12.93 -8.87 18.29
CA GLU A 44 -12.42 -10.25 18.13
C GLU A 44 -13.50 -11.16 17.53
N ARG A 45 -14.70 -11.20 18.13
CA ARG A 45 -15.82 -12.02 17.64
C ARG A 45 -16.18 -11.67 16.19
N LEU A 46 -16.24 -10.38 15.86
CA LEU A 46 -16.49 -9.89 14.50
C LEU A 46 -15.41 -10.35 13.51
N THR A 47 -14.14 -10.22 13.90
CA THR A 47 -12.98 -10.66 13.08
C THR A 47 -13.04 -12.17 12.81
N ARG A 48 -13.35 -12.97 13.83
CA ARG A 48 -13.47 -14.43 13.72
C ARG A 48 -14.63 -14.82 12.81
N VAL A 49 -15.83 -14.29 13.05
CA VAL A 49 -17.02 -14.56 12.20
C VAL A 49 -16.76 -14.14 10.75
N PHE A 50 -16.10 -13.02 10.51
CA PHE A 50 -15.69 -12.62 9.16
C PHE A 50 -14.75 -13.64 8.52
N THR A 51 -13.70 -14.08 9.24
CA THR A 51 -12.76 -15.11 8.76
C THR A 51 -13.49 -16.40 8.39
N GLN A 52 -14.40 -16.89 9.23
CA GLN A 52 -15.23 -18.07 8.95
C GLN A 52 -16.04 -17.94 7.65
N LYS A 53 -16.46 -16.72 7.27
CA LYS A 53 -17.22 -16.47 6.03
C LYS A 53 -16.35 -16.32 4.77
N ILE A 54 -15.03 -16.15 4.91
CA ILE A 54 -14.12 -15.95 3.77
C ILE A 54 -12.98 -16.98 3.68
N HIS A 55 -12.91 -17.94 4.60
CA HIS A 55 -11.78 -18.88 4.67
C HIS A 55 -11.57 -19.69 3.38
N ASP A 56 -12.65 -20.09 2.69
CA ASP A 56 -12.61 -20.77 1.39
C ASP A 56 -12.12 -19.89 0.22
N LEU A 57 -12.05 -18.56 0.42
CA LEU A 57 -11.65 -17.59 -0.60
C LEU A 57 -10.18 -17.15 -0.47
N ILE A 58 -9.58 -17.37 0.71
CA ILE A 58 -8.21 -16.94 1.03
C ILE A 58 -7.27 -18.15 1.12
N GLY A 59 -5.97 -17.91 0.96
CA GLY A 59 -4.98 -18.98 0.95
C GLY A 59 -3.62 -18.51 0.48
N ILE A 60 -2.55 -19.20 0.90
CA ILE A 60 -1.14 -18.83 0.66
C ILE A 60 -0.83 -18.52 -0.82
N ARG A 61 -1.54 -19.16 -1.77
CA ARG A 61 -1.39 -19.01 -3.22
C ARG A 61 -2.62 -18.42 -3.92
N THR A 62 -3.61 -17.93 -3.16
CA THR A 62 -4.92 -17.50 -3.66
C THR A 62 -5.17 -16.03 -3.35
N ASP A 63 -5.26 -15.69 -2.06
CA ASP A 63 -5.44 -14.33 -1.54
C ASP A 63 -4.84 -14.30 -0.12
N VAL A 64 -3.96 -13.33 0.13
CA VAL A 64 -3.16 -13.21 1.35
C VAL A 64 -3.55 -11.92 2.04
N LEU A 65 -4.17 -12.02 3.21
CA LEU A 65 -4.70 -10.85 3.91
C LEU A 65 -3.58 -10.04 4.58
N ALA A 66 -3.84 -8.76 4.77
CA ALA A 66 -2.94 -7.79 5.37
C ALA A 66 -3.73 -6.74 6.16
N PRO A 67 -3.11 -6.02 7.12
CA PRO A 67 -3.77 -4.94 7.82
C PRO A 67 -3.90 -3.69 6.94
N ASP A 68 -5.01 -2.98 7.15
CA ASP A 68 -5.43 -1.71 6.55
C ASP A 68 -6.27 -0.90 7.59
N MET A 69 -6.86 0.23 7.21
CA MET A 69 -7.53 1.20 8.09
C MET A 69 -8.55 0.57 9.06
N GLY A 70 -8.25 0.71 10.35
CA GLY A 70 -9.06 0.16 11.45
C GLY A 70 -8.75 -1.30 11.80
N THR A 71 -7.63 -1.84 11.33
CA THR A 71 -7.06 -3.15 11.69
C THR A 71 -5.61 -2.99 12.16
N ASN A 72 -5.04 -4.00 12.80
CA ASN A 72 -3.62 -4.04 13.14
C ASN A 72 -3.15 -5.50 13.31
N ALA A 73 -1.92 -5.69 13.82
CA ALA A 73 -1.34 -7.00 14.09
C ALA A 73 -2.20 -7.89 15.03
N GLN A 74 -2.93 -7.31 16.00
CA GLN A 74 -3.86 -8.09 16.83
C GLN A 74 -5.05 -8.63 16.03
N THR A 75 -5.56 -7.85 15.05
CA THR A 75 -6.57 -8.34 14.10
C THR A 75 -6.01 -9.51 13.28
N MET A 76 -4.80 -9.36 12.73
CA MET A 76 -4.16 -10.39 11.92
C MET A 76 -3.91 -11.69 12.71
N ALA A 77 -3.57 -11.57 14.00
CA ALA A 77 -3.45 -12.73 14.90
C ALA A 77 -4.78 -13.49 15.06
N TRP A 78 -5.91 -12.78 15.25
CA TRP A 78 -7.23 -13.44 15.34
C TRP A 78 -7.64 -14.12 14.03
N ILE A 79 -7.33 -13.51 12.88
CA ILE A 79 -7.62 -14.11 11.57
C ILE A 79 -6.77 -15.38 11.37
N LEU A 80 -5.46 -15.34 11.68
CA LEU A 80 -4.60 -16.53 11.57
C LEU A 80 -5.06 -17.66 12.49
N ASP A 81 -5.39 -17.36 13.75
CA ASP A 81 -5.88 -18.33 14.73
C ASP A 81 -7.22 -18.96 14.27
N GLU A 82 -8.15 -18.15 13.75
CA GLU A 82 -9.42 -18.66 13.26
C GLU A 82 -9.26 -19.50 11.97
N TYR A 83 -8.49 -19.03 10.99
CA TYR A 83 -8.22 -19.75 9.75
C TYR A 83 -7.52 -21.11 9.99
N THR A 84 -6.60 -21.16 10.96
CA THR A 84 -5.86 -22.37 11.34
C THR A 84 -6.79 -23.53 11.73
N LYS A 85 -8.00 -23.24 12.25
CA LYS A 85 -9.00 -24.25 12.64
C LYS A 85 -9.61 -24.99 11.44
N PHE A 86 -9.61 -24.37 10.25
CA PHE A 86 -10.21 -24.94 9.03
C PHE A 86 -9.21 -25.72 8.19
N LEU A 87 -8.00 -25.16 8.01
CA LEU A 87 -7.04 -25.64 7.00
C LEU A 87 -5.63 -25.94 7.59
N GLY A 88 -5.50 -25.96 8.91
CA GLY A 88 -4.24 -26.22 9.61
C GLY A 88 -3.30 -25.01 9.63
N HIS A 89 -2.17 -25.16 10.33
CA HIS A 89 -1.26 -24.05 10.61
C HIS A 89 -0.58 -23.53 9.33
N SER A 90 -0.95 -22.32 8.92
CA SER A 90 -0.58 -21.73 7.62
C SER A 90 -0.20 -20.24 7.78
N PRO A 91 0.91 -19.89 8.43
CA PRO A 91 1.20 -18.50 8.83
C PRO A 91 1.44 -17.56 7.64
N ALA A 92 1.72 -18.09 6.44
CA ALA A 92 1.84 -17.33 5.20
C ALA A 92 0.50 -16.86 4.58
N VAL A 93 -0.67 -17.28 5.10
CA VAL A 93 -1.97 -16.80 4.58
C VAL A 93 -2.30 -15.37 5.01
N ILE A 94 -1.67 -14.87 6.07
CA ILE A 94 -1.84 -13.52 6.62
C ILE A 94 -0.47 -12.84 6.73
N THR A 95 -0.42 -11.53 6.49
CA THR A 95 0.76 -10.68 6.67
C THR A 95 0.46 -9.52 7.63
N GLY A 96 1.49 -8.81 8.11
CA GLY A 96 1.34 -7.80 9.16
C GLY A 96 1.01 -8.42 10.52
N LYS A 97 1.47 -9.65 10.77
CA LYS A 97 1.26 -10.38 12.02
C LYS A 97 2.16 -9.84 13.15
N PRO A 98 1.88 -10.14 14.43
CA PRO A 98 2.84 -9.97 15.51
C PRO A 98 4.10 -10.80 15.25
N ILE A 99 5.27 -10.32 15.69
CA ILE A 99 6.57 -11.00 15.47
C ILE A 99 6.56 -12.43 16.02
N ASN A 100 5.96 -12.65 17.19
CA ASN A 100 5.81 -13.97 17.81
C ASN A 100 4.85 -14.93 17.08
N LEU A 101 4.18 -14.47 16.02
CA LEU A 101 3.31 -15.27 15.14
C LEU A 101 3.81 -15.26 13.68
N GLY A 102 5.10 -15.00 13.45
CA GLY A 102 5.70 -14.97 12.11
C GLY A 102 5.56 -13.61 11.39
N GLY A 103 5.33 -12.52 12.14
CA GLY A 103 5.42 -11.16 11.60
C GLY A 103 6.85 -10.77 11.21
N SER A 104 7.03 -10.03 10.11
CA SER A 104 8.37 -9.55 9.72
C SER A 104 8.82 -8.37 10.59
N LEU A 105 10.09 -8.35 10.99
CA LEU A 105 10.74 -7.13 11.47
C LEU A 105 10.70 -6.04 10.40
N GLY A 106 10.81 -4.77 10.80
CA GLY A 106 10.68 -3.59 9.92
C GLY A 106 9.27 -3.34 9.35
N ARG A 107 8.31 -4.27 9.48
CA ARG A 107 6.99 -4.18 8.81
C ARG A 107 6.15 -2.97 9.23
N ASP A 108 6.26 -2.54 10.49
CA ASP A 108 5.52 -1.40 11.02
C ASP A 108 5.99 -0.07 10.39
N ALA A 109 7.31 0.14 10.32
CA ALA A 109 7.93 1.30 9.71
C ALA A 109 7.95 1.28 8.17
N ALA A 110 7.70 0.12 7.54
CA ALA A 110 7.93 -0.15 6.12
C ALA A 110 7.31 0.87 5.14
N THR A 111 6.09 1.35 5.39
CA THR A 111 5.46 2.37 4.53
C THR A 111 6.19 3.70 4.63
N GLY A 112 6.56 4.14 5.84
CA GLY A 112 7.30 5.38 6.06
C GLY A 112 8.72 5.32 5.49
N LEU A 113 9.43 4.21 5.69
CA LEU A 113 10.74 3.97 5.08
C LEU A 113 10.66 3.93 3.55
N GLY A 114 9.62 3.31 2.99
CA GLY A 114 9.34 3.34 1.56
C GLY A 114 9.20 4.77 1.02
N VAL A 115 8.42 5.62 1.69
CA VAL A 115 8.27 7.04 1.35
C VAL A 115 9.61 7.79 1.40
N VAL A 116 10.47 7.51 2.40
CA VAL A 116 11.82 8.08 2.49
C VAL A 116 12.68 7.65 1.30
N PHE A 117 12.83 6.35 1.04
CA PHE A 117 13.63 5.84 -0.08
C PHE A 117 13.14 6.34 -1.44
N ALA A 118 11.82 6.43 -1.62
CA ALA A 118 11.18 6.98 -2.81
C ALA A 118 11.49 8.48 -2.97
N THR A 119 11.46 9.25 -1.88
CA THR A 119 11.82 10.67 -1.86
C THR A 119 13.31 10.88 -2.16
N GLU A 120 14.19 10.07 -1.60
CA GLU A 120 15.63 10.13 -1.90
C GLU A 120 15.93 9.80 -3.37
N ALA A 121 15.30 8.76 -3.92
CA ALA A 121 15.46 8.39 -5.33
C ALA A 121 15.01 9.53 -6.26
N LEU A 122 13.88 10.18 -5.93
CA LEU A 122 13.41 11.37 -6.65
C LEU A 122 14.38 12.55 -6.51
N LEU A 123 14.79 12.92 -5.29
CA LEU A 123 15.65 14.09 -5.09
C LEU A 123 17.03 13.90 -5.76
N ALA A 124 17.58 12.69 -5.77
CA ALA A 124 18.83 12.38 -6.47
C ALA A 124 18.76 12.66 -7.98
N ASP A 125 17.63 12.35 -8.63
CA ASP A 125 17.35 12.63 -10.05
C ASP A 125 17.32 14.15 -10.36
N TYR A 126 17.03 14.98 -9.35
CA TYR A 126 17.09 16.44 -9.42
C TYR A 126 18.40 17.06 -8.87
N GLY A 127 19.39 16.24 -8.47
CA GLY A 127 20.64 16.70 -7.88
C GLY A 127 20.52 17.24 -6.44
N GLU A 128 19.42 16.92 -5.76
CA GLU A 128 19.04 17.42 -4.43
C GLU A 128 19.27 16.37 -3.33
N SER A 129 19.15 16.79 -2.06
CA SER A 129 19.24 15.89 -0.89
C SER A 129 18.17 16.22 0.13
N ILE A 130 17.59 15.19 0.78
CA ILE A 130 16.61 15.33 1.87
C ILE A 130 17.10 16.32 2.94
N SER A 131 18.39 16.29 3.29
CA SER A 131 19.01 17.16 4.31
C SER A 131 18.86 18.67 4.06
N LYS A 132 18.62 19.08 2.81
CA LYS A 132 18.46 20.49 2.39
C LYS A 132 16.98 20.90 2.24
N MET A 133 16.05 19.94 2.31
CA MET A 133 14.64 20.16 2.02
C MET A 133 13.82 20.50 3.26
N LYS A 134 12.76 21.28 3.06
CA LYS A 134 11.74 21.55 4.08
C LYS A 134 10.52 20.70 3.79
N PHE A 135 10.03 19.98 4.79
CA PHE A 135 8.91 19.05 4.65
C PHE A 135 7.68 19.56 5.41
N ALA A 136 6.52 19.39 4.79
CA ALA A 136 5.22 19.44 5.45
C ALA A 136 4.57 18.07 5.27
N ILE A 137 4.22 17.42 6.38
CA ILE A 137 3.62 16.08 6.38
C ILE A 137 2.14 16.22 6.75
N GLN A 138 1.26 15.83 5.84
CA GLN A 138 -0.19 15.87 6.05
C GLN A 138 -0.80 14.50 5.77
N GLY A 139 -1.67 14.03 6.66
CA GLY A 139 -2.53 12.87 6.39
C GLY A 139 -3.56 13.21 5.33
N PHE A 140 -3.27 12.92 4.06
CA PHE A 140 -4.12 13.23 2.92
C PHE A 140 -5.24 12.19 2.71
N GLY A 141 -6.08 12.01 3.73
CA GLY A 141 -7.34 11.26 3.59
C GLY A 141 -8.39 12.07 2.81
N ASN A 142 -9.64 11.60 2.82
CA ASN A 142 -10.77 12.28 2.14
C ASN A 142 -10.87 13.79 2.48
N VAL A 143 -10.64 14.19 3.74
CA VAL A 143 -10.64 15.62 4.12
C VAL A 143 -9.51 16.40 3.44
N GLY A 144 -8.33 15.79 3.29
CA GLY A 144 -7.19 16.37 2.60
C GLY A 144 -7.45 16.59 1.11
N SER A 145 -8.00 15.60 0.40
CA SER A 145 -8.28 15.71 -1.03
C SER A 145 -9.40 16.70 -1.36
N TRP A 146 -10.43 16.83 -0.52
CA TRP A 146 -11.44 17.90 -0.67
C TRP A 146 -10.87 19.28 -0.38
N ALA A 147 -10.07 19.44 0.68
CA ALA A 147 -9.39 20.72 0.96
C ALA A 147 -8.40 21.11 -0.16
N ALA A 148 -7.72 20.12 -0.76
CA ALA A 148 -6.80 20.29 -1.89
C ALA A 148 -7.46 20.95 -3.10
N LYS A 149 -8.71 20.57 -3.36
CA LYS A 149 -9.41 20.90 -4.60
C LYS A 149 -9.52 22.41 -4.82
N ASP A 150 -9.77 23.15 -3.75
CA ASP A 150 -9.95 24.60 -3.78
C ASP A 150 -8.64 25.37 -3.49
N ASN A 151 -7.59 24.73 -2.94
CA ASN A 151 -6.33 25.37 -2.55
C ASN A 151 -5.06 24.86 -3.29
N VAL A 152 -5.18 23.96 -4.26
CA VAL A 152 -4.04 23.46 -5.06
C VAL A 152 -3.28 24.58 -5.77
N VAL A 153 -3.98 25.66 -6.11
CA VAL A 153 -3.41 26.91 -6.64
C VAL A 153 -2.42 27.58 -5.67
N ASP A 154 -2.59 27.40 -4.37
CA ASP A 154 -1.73 27.97 -3.31
C ASP A 154 -0.55 27.06 -2.90
N VAL A 155 -0.48 25.83 -3.42
CA VAL A 155 0.63 24.90 -3.11
C VAL A 155 1.98 25.50 -3.55
N LYS A 156 2.90 25.68 -2.60
CA LYS A 156 4.25 26.25 -2.81
C LYS A 156 5.36 25.20 -2.84
N ALA A 157 5.02 23.91 -2.68
CA ALA A 157 5.99 22.83 -2.69
C ALA A 157 6.48 22.54 -4.12
N LYS A 158 7.79 22.31 -4.30
CA LYS A 158 8.40 21.85 -5.56
C LYS A 158 8.14 20.36 -5.82
N PHE A 159 7.96 19.59 -4.76
CA PHE A 159 7.72 18.14 -4.77
C PHE A 159 6.52 17.80 -3.89
N VAL A 160 5.67 16.87 -4.34
CA VAL A 160 4.56 16.29 -3.57
C VAL A 160 4.76 14.79 -3.53
N ILE A 161 4.78 14.20 -2.33
CA ILE A 161 5.03 12.77 -2.11
C ILE A 161 3.81 12.12 -1.49
N GLU A 162 3.22 11.14 -2.18
CA GLU A 162 1.93 10.58 -1.78
C GLU A 162 2.07 9.38 -0.84
N ALA A 163 2.25 9.68 0.45
CA ALA A 163 2.31 8.67 1.50
C ALA A 163 0.94 8.00 1.80
N ALA A 164 -0.17 8.67 1.46
CA ALA A 164 -1.53 8.15 1.59
C ALA A 164 -1.99 7.44 0.30
N ASN A 165 -3.03 6.61 0.39
CA ASN A 165 -3.74 6.09 -0.80
C ASN A 165 -4.82 7.09 -1.22
N TYR A 166 -5.18 7.06 -2.52
CA TYR A 166 -6.17 7.94 -3.16
C TYR A 166 -5.59 9.35 -3.40
N PRO A 167 -4.96 9.56 -4.58
CA PRO A 167 -4.25 10.80 -4.90
C PRO A 167 -5.20 12.00 -5.08
N PRO A 168 -4.67 13.22 -5.31
CA PRO A 168 -5.47 14.37 -5.68
C PRO A 168 -6.41 14.09 -6.87
N ASP A 169 -7.50 14.85 -6.94
CA ASP A 169 -8.38 14.93 -8.13
C ASP A 169 -7.50 15.07 -9.40
N PRO A 170 -7.75 14.36 -10.51
CA PRO A 170 -7.00 14.55 -11.76
C PRO A 170 -6.84 16.01 -12.21
N LYS A 171 -7.78 16.89 -11.84
CA LYS A 171 -7.66 18.35 -12.06
C LYS A 171 -6.55 19.00 -11.23
N ALA A 172 -6.31 18.50 -10.02
CA ALA A 172 -5.21 18.95 -9.17
C ALA A 172 -3.85 18.49 -9.71
N ASP A 173 -3.74 17.26 -10.25
CA ASP A 173 -2.54 16.82 -10.99
C ASP A 173 -2.21 17.78 -12.15
N GLU A 174 -3.21 18.17 -12.95
CA GLU A 174 -3.04 19.13 -14.06
C GLU A 174 -2.55 20.51 -13.58
N ILE A 175 -3.12 21.04 -12.48
CA ILE A 175 -2.72 22.33 -11.90
C ILE A 175 -1.31 22.26 -11.31
N LEU A 176 -0.96 21.16 -10.63
CA LEU A 176 0.38 20.94 -10.08
C LEU A 176 1.43 20.83 -11.21
N SER A 177 1.13 20.08 -12.27
CA SER A 177 1.99 19.95 -13.45
C SER A 177 2.25 21.31 -14.12
N LYS A 178 1.19 22.10 -14.39
CA LYS A 178 1.32 23.45 -14.97
C LYS A 178 2.11 24.44 -14.10
N LYS A 179 2.21 24.18 -12.79
CA LYS A 179 3.02 24.95 -11.83
C LYS A 179 4.47 24.42 -11.71
N GLY A 180 4.85 23.39 -12.44
CA GLY A 180 6.16 22.74 -12.35
C GLY A 180 6.36 21.93 -11.08
N VAL A 181 5.28 21.52 -10.40
CA VAL A 181 5.34 20.71 -9.18
C VAL A 181 5.41 19.23 -9.55
N VAL A 182 6.42 18.54 -9.04
CA VAL A 182 6.67 17.13 -9.33
C VAL A 182 5.94 16.26 -8.32
N VAL A 183 5.01 15.42 -8.79
CA VAL A 183 4.21 14.53 -7.94
C VAL A 183 4.76 13.10 -8.01
N LEU A 184 5.14 12.52 -6.87
CA LEU A 184 5.56 11.13 -6.75
C LEU A 184 4.35 10.26 -6.33
N PRO A 185 3.84 9.39 -7.21
CA PRO A 185 2.50 8.83 -7.08
C PRO A 185 2.38 7.75 -6.01
N ASP A 186 1.20 7.67 -5.38
CA ASP A 186 0.88 6.80 -4.24
C ASP A 186 1.22 5.32 -4.48
N ILE A 187 0.85 4.81 -5.67
CA ILE A 187 1.13 3.45 -6.14
C ILE A 187 2.61 3.03 -6.05
N TYR A 188 3.53 3.99 -6.03
CA TYR A 188 4.95 3.80 -5.82
C TYR A 188 5.40 4.29 -4.43
N ALA A 189 5.08 5.55 -4.08
CA ALA A 189 5.61 6.20 -2.89
C ALA A 189 5.25 5.45 -1.58
N ASN A 190 4.04 4.91 -1.47
CA ASN A 190 3.58 4.17 -0.29
C ASN A 190 3.83 2.65 -0.35
N ALA A 191 4.45 2.14 -1.42
CA ALA A 191 4.57 0.71 -1.72
C ALA A 191 5.48 -0.08 -0.74
N GLY A 192 6.20 0.58 0.18
CA GLY A 192 7.06 -0.10 1.14
C GLY A 192 6.30 -1.06 2.07
N GLY A 193 5.07 -0.70 2.49
CA GLY A 193 4.24 -1.56 3.33
C GLY A 193 3.83 -2.87 2.65
N VAL A 194 3.46 -2.84 1.37
CA VAL A 194 3.15 -4.06 0.60
C VAL A 194 4.42 -4.86 0.27
N THR A 195 5.54 -4.18 0.03
CA THR A 195 6.85 -4.81 -0.23
C THR A 195 7.34 -5.63 0.97
N VAL A 196 7.26 -5.09 2.19
CA VAL A 196 7.61 -5.86 3.41
C VAL A 196 6.53 -6.89 3.77
N SER A 197 5.27 -6.70 3.36
CA SER A 197 4.26 -7.77 3.44
C SER A 197 4.62 -8.97 2.55
N TYR A 198 5.13 -8.72 1.34
CA TYR A 198 5.68 -9.77 0.48
C TYR A 198 6.91 -10.44 1.11
N PHE A 199 7.83 -9.69 1.72
CA PHE A 199 8.95 -10.28 2.45
C PHE A 199 8.49 -11.13 3.64
N GLU A 200 7.45 -10.73 4.36
CA GLU A 200 6.83 -11.53 5.43
C GLU A 200 6.26 -12.84 4.87
N TRP A 201 5.55 -12.80 3.75
CA TRP A 201 5.04 -13.99 3.06
C TRP A 201 6.17 -14.94 2.64
N VAL A 202 7.27 -14.41 2.06
CA VAL A 202 8.46 -15.21 1.70
C VAL A 202 9.07 -15.88 2.93
N GLN A 203 9.29 -15.13 4.02
CA GLN A 203 9.85 -15.65 5.27
C GLN A 203 8.98 -16.78 5.87
N ASN A 204 7.65 -16.60 5.87
CA ASN A 204 6.71 -17.61 6.37
C ASN A 204 6.63 -18.87 5.49
N ILE A 205 6.85 -18.76 4.17
CA ILE A 205 6.99 -19.93 3.28
C ILE A 205 8.33 -20.65 3.49
N GLN A 206 9.41 -19.89 3.74
CA GLN A 206 10.75 -20.45 3.99
C GLN A 206 10.91 -21.04 5.39
N GLY A 207 10.04 -20.69 6.34
CA GLY A 207 10.20 -21.04 7.76
C GLY A 207 11.39 -20.34 8.43
N PHE A 208 11.88 -19.23 7.85
CA PHE A 208 13.08 -18.54 8.32
C PHE A 208 12.91 -17.02 8.28
N MET A 209 12.94 -16.40 9.46
CA MET A 209 12.79 -14.95 9.63
C MET A 209 14.11 -14.22 9.38
N TRP A 210 14.03 -12.98 8.89
CA TRP A 210 15.20 -12.15 8.59
C TRP A 210 15.41 -11.09 9.68
N ALA A 211 16.67 -10.71 9.89
CA ALA A 211 17.02 -9.55 10.71
C ALA A 211 16.51 -8.25 10.04
N GLU A 212 16.23 -7.23 10.86
CA GLU A 212 15.61 -5.99 10.40
C GLU A 212 16.46 -5.24 9.37
N GLU A 213 17.79 -5.26 9.53
CA GLU A 213 18.75 -4.66 8.61
C GLU A 213 18.65 -5.28 7.22
N LYS A 214 18.44 -6.61 7.14
CA LYS A 214 18.24 -7.32 5.87
C LYS A 214 16.90 -6.94 5.24
N VAL A 215 15.83 -6.84 6.03
CA VAL A 215 14.51 -6.41 5.54
C VAL A 215 14.58 -4.99 4.96
N ASN A 216 15.20 -4.06 5.69
CA ASN A 216 15.32 -2.66 5.27
C ASN A 216 16.23 -2.50 4.05
N HIS A 217 17.33 -3.26 3.97
CA HIS A 217 18.22 -3.26 2.81
C HIS A 217 17.55 -3.82 1.53
N GLU A 218 16.78 -4.90 1.65
CA GLU A 218 16.00 -5.42 0.51
C GLU A 218 14.84 -4.47 0.13
N LEU A 219 14.20 -3.82 1.12
CA LEU A 219 13.18 -2.79 0.86
C LEU A 219 13.78 -1.63 0.04
N GLU A 220 14.94 -1.10 0.45
CA GLU A 220 15.63 -0.02 -0.28
C GLU A 220 15.92 -0.43 -1.73
N LYS A 221 16.49 -1.63 -1.96
CA LYS A 221 16.77 -2.14 -3.32
C LYS A 221 15.52 -2.20 -4.19
N TYR A 222 14.41 -2.75 -3.66
CA TYR A 222 13.16 -2.86 -4.41
C TYR A 222 12.57 -1.49 -4.73
N MET A 223 12.54 -0.57 -3.76
CA MET A 223 12.02 0.79 -3.95
C MET A 223 12.88 1.57 -4.95
N ARG A 224 14.21 1.53 -4.85
CA ARG A 224 15.10 2.21 -5.80
C ARG A 224 15.00 1.61 -7.20
N ARG A 225 14.99 0.28 -7.34
CA ARG A 225 14.85 -0.37 -8.66
C ARG A 225 13.54 0.04 -9.35
N ALA A 226 12.41 -0.02 -8.63
CA ALA A 226 11.11 0.38 -9.16
C ALA A 226 11.08 1.85 -9.62
N PHE A 227 11.77 2.77 -8.94
CA PHE A 227 11.90 4.15 -9.41
C PHE A 227 12.61 4.27 -10.77
N HIS A 228 13.72 3.55 -10.95
CA HIS A 228 14.46 3.54 -12.21
C HIS A 228 13.63 2.95 -13.36
N GLU A 229 12.87 1.89 -13.09
CA GLU A 229 11.92 1.29 -14.05
C GLU A 229 10.80 2.29 -14.43
N ILE A 230 10.21 2.99 -13.46
CA ILE A 230 9.20 4.05 -13.70
C ILE A 230 9.80 5.19 -14.55
N LYS A 231 11.01 5.67 -14.23
CA LYS A 231 11.71 6.71 -14.98
C LYS A 231 12.04 6.30 -16.43
N ALA A 232 12.40 5.04 -16.65
CA ALA A 232 12.62 4.49 -17.99
C ALA A 232 11.31 4.45 -18.79
N MET A 233 10.19 4.10 -18.17
CA MET A 233 8.87 4.14 -18.81
C MET A 233 8.44 5.57 -19.14
N CYS A 234 8.61 6.52 -18.22
CA CYS A 234 8.30 7.94 -18.43
C CYS A 234 9.07 8.52 -19.63
N SER A 235 10.36 8.22 -19.72
CA SER A 235 11.21 8.63 -20.86
C SER A 235 10.81 7.97 -22.18
N THR A 236 10.32 6.73 -22.14
CA THR A 236 9.91 5.96 -23.32
C THR A 236 8.58 6.45 -23.90
N HIS A 237 7.66 6.90 -23.03
CA HIS A 237 6.30 7.28 -23.41
C HIS A 237 6.04 8.80 -23.37
N ALA A 238 7.03 9.61 -23.01
CA ALA A 238 6.89 11.05 -22.78
C ALA A 238 5.76 11.38 -21.78
N THR A 239 5.78 10.72 -20.62
CA THR A 239 4.77 10.86 -19.57
C THR A 239 5.34 11.34 -18.23
N LEU A 240 4.50 11.98 -17.44
CA LEU A 240 4.74 12.28 -16.02
C LEU A 240 4.82 10.99 -15.19
N LEU A 241 5.31 11.08 -13.94
CA LEU A 241 5.52 9.92 -13.05
C LEU A 241 4.26 9.07 -12.78
N ARG A 242 3.04 9.65 -12.88
CA ARG A 242 1.77 8.90 -12.77
C ARG A 242 1.29 8.30 -14.11
N GLY A 243 1.90 8.65 -15.24
CA GLY A 243 1.54 8.17 -16.57
C GLY A 243 0.61 9.10 -17.38
N TRP A 244 0.36 10.33 -16.93
CA TRP A 244 -0.25 11.38 -17.76
C TRP A 244 0.75 11.84 -18.84
N GLU A 245 0.27 12.29 -20.01
CA GLU A 245 1.12 12.96 -21.02
C GLU A 245 1.80 14.20 -20.41
N ALA A 246 3.07 14.43 -20.77
CA ALA A 246 3.95 15.46 -20.20
C ALA A 246 3.91 16.80 -20.95
#